data_AF-A0A1Y3CFD2-F1
#
_entry.id   AF-A0A1Y3CFD2-F1
#
_cell.length_a   1.000
_cell.length_b   1.000
_cell.length_c   1.000
_cell.angle_alpha   90.00
_cell.angle_beta   90.00
_cell.angle_gamma   90.00
#
_symmetry.space_group_name_H-M   'P 1'
#
loop_
_entity.id
_entity.type
_entity.pdbx_description
1 polymer ?
#
loop_
_entity_poly.entity_id
_entity_poly.type
_entity_poly.pdbx_seq_one_letter_code
_entity_poly.pdbx_strand_id
1 'polypeptide(L)'
;MRISLLFIFFCSSVLNAEVPPKDFYMKETYNKFLKEDMGDTYYIEKRINNNFVAVIEEYSKKNNKLIKKNESVYINPIVLKSYNDYYQITKTSDYENGKISSTSYSVGNSNNCFVKCGVEVFYKDSKVLKKIKYPSCLSLLNMETRKLDYKNSYVEKNCIPN
;
A
#
# COMPACT_ATOMS: atom_id res chain seq x y z
N MET A 1 -6.16 24.88 53.61
CA MET A 1 -6.12 25.12 52.16
C MET A 1 -6.32 23.80 51.44
N ARG A 2 -7.47 23.62 50.77
CA ARG A 2 -7.80 22.40 50.00
C ARG A 2 -7.25 22.58 48.59
N ILE A 3 -6.32 21.72 48.17
CA ILE A 3 -5.90 21.61 46.77
C ILE A 3 -6.71 20.45 46.18
N SER A 4 -7.73 20.79 45.40
CA SER A 4 -8.49 19.83 44.61
C SER A 4 -7.59 19.31 43.49
N LEU A 5 -7.27 18.01 43.51
CA LEU A 5 -6.76 17.32 42.33
C LEU A 5 -7.92 17.13 41.36
N LEU A 6 -7.89 17.88 40.25
CA LEU A 6 -8.71 17.59 39.08
C LEU A 6 -8.05 16.42 38.33
N PHE A 7 -8.60 15.21 38.49
CA PHE A 7 -8.32 14.09 37.60
C PHE A 7 -9.08 14.35 36.28
N ILE A 8 -8.37 14.83 35.26
CA ILE A 8 -8.90 14.86 33.90
C ILE A 8 -8.72 13.45 33.32
N PHE A 9 -9.81 12.70 33.31
CA PHE A 9 -9.97 11.46 32.55
C PHE A 9 -9.89 11.80 31.05
N PHE A 10 -8.70 11.69 30.45
CA PHE A 10 -8.59 11.61 29.00
C PHE A 10 -9.01 10.21 28.58
N CYS A 11 -10.31 10.05 28.31
CA CYS A 11 -10.82 8.95 27.52
C CYS A 11 -10.47 9.23 26.05
N SER A 12 -9.21 9.00 25.67
CA SER A 12 -8.84 8.93 24.26
C SER A 12 -9.45 7.65 23.69
N SER A 13 -10.60 7.79 23.04
CA SER A 13 -11.14 6.81 22.12
C SER A 13 -10.17 6.65 20.94
N VAL A 14 -9.12 5.85 21.14
CA VAL A 14 -8.35 5.27 20.05
C VAL A 14 -9.29 4.26 19.40
N LEU A 15 -9.96 4.67 18.33
CA LEU A 15 -10.67 3.76 17.43
C LEU A 15 -9.69 2.64 17.09
N ASN A 16 -9.98 1.44 17.61
CA ASN A 16 -9.17 0.26 17.42
C ASN A 16 -9.00 0.03 15.91
N ALA A 17 -7.80 0.25 15.39
CA ALA A 17 -7.42 -0.44 14.18
C ALA A 17 -7.41 -1.93 14.57
N GLU A 18 -8.36 -2.71 14.05
CA GLU A 18 -8.36 -4.16 14.26
C GLU A 18 -6.99 -4.69 13.83
N VAL A 19 -6.27 -5.27 14.79
CA VAL A 19 -5.01 -5.94 14.49
C VAL A 19 -5.32 -7.05 13.51
N PRO A 20 -4.65 -7.12 12.35
CA PRO A 20 -4.91 -8.17 11.38
C PRO A 20 -4.77 -9.57 12.02
N PRO A 21 -5.56 -10.56 11.59
CA PRO A 21 -5.42 -11.93 12.06
C PRO A 21 -3.98 -12.45 11.92
N LYS A 22 -3.65 -13.49 12.68
CA LYS A 22 -2.38 -14.20 12.50
C LYS A 22 -2.26 -14.69 11.04
N ASP A 23 -1.04 -14.60 10.49
CA ASP A 23 -0.72 -15.00 9.12
C ASP A 23 -1.53 -14.25 8.05
N PHE A 24 -1.97 -13.01 8.35
CA PHE A 24 -2.68 -12.16 7.39
C PHE A 24 -1.77 -11.74 6.23
N TYR A 25 -0.56 -11.28 6.53
CA TYR A 25 0.42 -10.91 5.51
C TYR A 25 1.30 -12.11 5.14
N MET A 26 1.65 -12.17 3.85
CA MET A 26 2.64 -13.11 3.35
C MET A 26 4.00 -12.84 4.02
N LYS A 27 4.56 -13.87 4.66
CA LYS A 27 5.91 -13.82 5.18
C LYS A 27 6.90 -14.09 4.03
N GLU A 28 7.89 -13.21 3.86
CA GLU A 28 8.99 -13.43 2.93
C GLU A 28 9.87 -14.59 3.43
N THR A 29 10.02 -15.62 2.61
CA THR A 29 10.93 -16.76 2.87
C THR A 29 12.03 -16.87 1.82
N TYR A 30 11.85 -16.22 0.67
CA TYR A 30 12.81 -16.16 -0.42
C TYR A 30 12.75 -14.79 -1.10
N ASN A 31 13.88 -14.30 -1.59
CA ASN A 31 13.94 -13.15 -2.48
C ASN A 31 14.97 -13.31 -3.60
N LYS A 32 14.75 -12.58 -4.69
CA LYS A 32 15.73 -12.34 -5.75
C LYS A 32 15.53 -10.96 -6.36
N PHE A 33 16.59 -10.44 -6.96
CA PHE A 33 16.56 -9.17 -7.67
C PHE A 33 16.73 -9.39 -9.17
N LEU A 34 15.90 -8.74 -9.96
CA LEU A 34 15.96 -8.75 -11.42
C LEU A 34 16.16 -7.33 -11.93
N LYS A 35 16.87 -7.20 -13.04
CA LYS A 35 16.97 -5.96 -13.79
C LYS A 35 16.43 -6.19 -15.20
N GLU A 36 15.60 -5.26 -15.66
CA GLU A 36 15.02 -5.31 -17.01
C GLU A 36 15.14 -3.94 -17.68
N ASP A 37 15.56 -3.93 -18.94
CA ASP A 37 15.73 -2.72 -19.74
C ASP A 37 14.52 -2.54 -20.68
N MET A 38 13.84 -1.39 -20.64
CA MET A 38 12.64 -1.13 -21.46
C MET A 38 12.65 0.30 -22.02
N GLY A 39 12.94 0.44 -23.31
CA GLY A 39 13.03 1.75 -23.96
C GLY A 39 14.00 2.68 -23.22
N ASP A 40 13.53 3.86 -22.83
CA ASP A 40 14.30 4.91 -22.12
C ASP A 40 14.42 4.69 -20.61
N THR A 41 13.87 3.61 -20.08
CA THR A 41 13.93 3.27 -18.66
C THR A 41 14.52 1.88 -18.42
N TYR A 42 14.92 1.62 -17.18
CA TYR A 42 15.18 0.27 -16.69
C TYR A 42 14.50 0.07 -15.34
N TYR A 43 14.14 -1.16 -15.04
CA TYR A 43 13.49 -1.57 -13.81
C TYR A 43 14.44 -2.40 -12.96
N ILE A 44 14.38 -2.21 -11.64
CA ILE A 44 14.92 -3.13 -10.66
C ILE A 44 13.74 -3.71 -9.88
N GLU A 45 13.56 -5.02 -9.95
CA GLU A 45 12.48 -5.72 -9.27
C GLU A 45 13.02 -6.56 -8.11
N LYS A 46 12.45 -6.41 -6.92
CA LYS A 46 12.56 -7.41 -5.85
C LYS A 46 11.39 -8.38 -5.98
N ARG A 47 11.69 -9.61 -6.38
CA ARG A 47 10.71 -10.70 -6.34
C ARG A 47 10.87 -11.50 -5.06
N ILE A 48 9.75 -11.86 -4.44
CA ILE A 48 9.68 -12.66 -3.22
C ILE A 48 8.84 -13.90 -3.43
N ASN A 49 9.12 -14.94 -2.65
CA ASN A 49 8.36 -16.20 -2.65
C ASN A 49 8.09 -16.68 -4.09
N ASN A 50 6.89 -17.13 -4.45
CA ASN A 50 6.51 -17.61 -5.80
C ASN A 50 6.53 -16.52 -6.91
N ASN A 51 7.64 -15.79 -7.03
CA ASN A 51 7.87 -14.67 -7.96
C ASN A 51 6.94 -13.46 -7.78
N PHE A 52 6.37 -13.27 -6.59
CA PHE A 52 5.60 -12.07 -6.26
C PHE A 52 6.48 -10.82 -6.31
N VAL A 53 6.03 -9.77 -6.96
CA VAL A 53 6.82 -8.55 -7.12
C VAL A 53 6.60 -7.61 -5.93
N ALA A 54 7.48 -7.69 -4.94
CA ALA A 54 7.39 -6.90 -3.72
C ALA A 54 7.87 -5.46 -3.89
N VAL A 55 8.88 -5.24 -4.73
CA VAL A 55 9.37 -3.89 -5.05
C VAL A 55 9.62 -3.79 -6.54
N ILE A 56 9.19 -2.68 -7.15
CA ILE A 56 9.59 -2.27 -8.50
C ILE A 56 10.12 -0.86 -8.40
N GLU A 57 11.35 -0.65 -8.84
CA GLU A 57 11.97 0.66 -8.99
C GLU A 57 12.21 0.93 -10.47
N GLU A 58 11.66 2.04 -10.97
CA GLU A 58 11.80 2.48 -12.35
C GLU A 58 12.79 3.64 -12.42
N TYR A 59 13.83 3.49 -13.25
CA TYR A 59 14.89 4.47 -13.41
C TYR A 59 14.93 5.02 -14.83
N SER A 60 15.20 6.32 -14.96
CA SER A 60 15.50 6.93 -16.27
C SER A 60 16.92 6.55 -16.71
N LYS A 61 17.09 6.02 -17.92
CA LYS A 61 18.44 5.78 -18.48
C LYS A 61 19.19 7.07 -18.75
N LYS A 62 18.48 8.16 -19.07
CA LYS A 62 19.07 9.45 -19.44
C LYS A 62 19.92 10.05 -18.32
N ASN A 63 19.46 9.96 -17.07
CA ASN A 63 20.11 10.60 -15.93
C ASN A 63 20.31 9.66 -14.73
N ASN A 64 19.98 8.38 -14.89
CA ASN A 64 20.09 7.34 -13.87
C ASN A 64 19.34 7.66 -12.56
N LYS A 65 18.25 8.44 -12.64
CA LYS A 65 17.43 8.81 -11.48
C LYS A 65 16.19 7.93 -11.39
N LEU A 66 15.84 7.58 -10.15
CA LEU A 66 14.57 6.95 -9.82
C LEU A 66 13.41 7.88 -10.21
N ILE A 67 12.43 7.33 -10.92
CA ILE A 67 11.21 8.00 -11.38
C ILE A 67 10.00 7.51 -10.59
N LYS A 68 9.96 6.20 -10.31
CA LYS A 68 8.83 5.58 -9.61
C LYS A 68 9.30 4.41 -8.78
N LYS A 69 8.69 4.24 -7.61
CA LYS A 69 8.87 3.06 -6.76
C LYS A 69 7.53 2.53 -6.31
N ASN A 70 7.28 1.25 -6.53
CA ASN A 70 6.13 0.53 -5.99
C ASN A 70 6.61 -0.46 -4.93
N GLU A 71 5.98 -0.46 -3.76
CA GLU A 71 6.27 -1.34 -2.64
C GLU A 71 4.98 -2.07 -2.26
N SER A 72 4.94 -3.38 -2.45
CA SER A 72 3.75 -4.22 -2.29
C SER A 72 3.89 -5.16 -1.10
N VAL A 73 2.87 -5.22 -0.25
CA VAL A 73 2.71 -6.25 0.77
C VAL A 73 1.51 -7.11 0.40
N TYR A 74 1.71 -8.43 0.37
CA TYR A 74 0.70 -9.40 -0.04
C TYR A 74 -0.08 -9.93 1.17
N ILE A 75 -1.38 -10.14 0.97
CA ILE A 75 -2.32 -10.67 1.94
C ILE A 75 -2.57 -12.14 1.57
N ASN A 76 -2.34 -13.04 2.52
CA ASN A 76 -2.55 -14.48 2.32
C ASN A 76 -4.05 -14.76 2.15
N PRO A 77 -4.48 -15.39 1.03
CA PRO A 77 -5.87 -15.78 0.88
C PRO A 77 -6.24 -16.88 1.87
N ILE A 78 -7.51 -16.96 2.28
CA ILE A 78 -8.02 -18.07 3.10
C ILE A 78 -8.00 -19.38 2.31
N VAL A 79 -8.35 -19.32 1.03
CA VAL A 79 -8.35 -20.46 0.11
C VAL A 79 -7.46 -20.10 -1.07
N LEU A 80 -6.38 -20.86 -1.25
CA LEU A 80 -5.45 -20.67 -2.35
C LEU A 80 -5.84 -21.56 -3.54
N LYS A 81 -6.33 -20.95 -4.63
CA LYS A 81 -6.60 -21.64 -5.90
C LYS A 81 -5.69 -21.15 -7.01
N SER A 82 -5.27 -19.90 -6.97
CA SER A 82 -4.44 -19.24 -7.98
C SER A 82 -3.50 -18.22 -7.36
N TYR A 83 -2.40 -17.93 -8.07
CA TYR A 83 -1.51 -16.81 -7.78
C TYR A 83 -2.26 -15.47 -7.71
N ASN A 84 -3.34 -15.30 -8.48
CA ASN A 84 -4.10 -14.06 -8.51
C ASN A 84 -5.09 -13.89 -7.34
N ASP A 85 -5.20 -14.88 -6.44
CA ASP A 85 -6.06 -14.79 -5.25
C ASP A 85 -5.47 -13.89 -4.17
N TYR A 86 -4.18 -13.56 -4.26
CA TYR A 86 -3.53 -12.67 -3.32
C TYR A 86 -3.95 -11.22 -3.58
N TYR A 87 -4.60 -10.63 -2.60
CA TYR A 87 -4.69 -9.18 -2.52
C TYR A 87 -3.35 -8.59 -2.09
N GLN A 88 -3.09 -7.36 -2.49
CA GLN A 88 -1.90 -6.62 -2.11
C GLN A 88 -2.26 -5.20 -1.72
N ILE A 89 -1.52 -4.67 -0.75
CA ILE A 89 -1.48 -3.24 -0.45
C ILE A 89 -0.21 -2.70 -1.07
N THR A 90 -0.34 -1.76 -2.00
CA THR A 90 0.77 -1.17 -2.75
C THR A 90 0.94 0.27 -2.35
N LYS A 91 2.15 0.64 -1.93
CA LYS A 91 2.58 2.02 -1.82
C LYS A 91 3.30 2.41 -3.11
N THR A 92 2.83 3.45 -3.77
CA THR A 92 3.50 4.03 -4.93
C THR A 92 4.12 5.36 -4.54
N SER A 93 5.40 5.55 -4.84
CA SER A 93 6.12 6.80 -4.69
C SER A 93 6.60 7.27 -6.06
N ASP A 94 6.17 8.46 -6.47
CA ASP A 94 6.65 9.11 -7.69
C ASP A 94 7.79 10.08 -7.34
N TYR A 95 8.74 10.23 -8.26
CA TYR A 95 9.95 11.01 -8.07
C TYR A 95 10.12 12.01 -9.21
N GLU A 96 10.48 13.23 -8.83
CA GLU A 96 10.94 14.28 -9.75
C GLU A 96 12.38 14.62 -9.41
N ASN A 97 13.26 14.51 -10.41
CA ASN A 97 14.69 14.78 -10.26
C ASN A 97 15.38 14.00 -9.12
N GLY A 98 14.87 12.81 -8.78
CA GLY A 98 15.38 11.95 -7.71
C GLY A 98 14.85 12.28 -6.32
N LYS A 99 13.91 13.21 -6.19
CA LYS A 99 13.20 13.52 -4.94
C LYS A 99 11.75 13.04 -5.04
N ILE A 100 11.21 12.51 -3.95
CA ILE A 100 9.80 12.10 -3.91
C ILE A 100 8.92 13.34 -4.16
N SER A 101 8.03 13.25 -5.15
CA SER A 101 7.02 14.25 -5.48
C SER A 101 5.64 13.83 -4.98
N SER A 102 5.35 12.53 -4.95
CA SER A 102 4.08 11.99 -4.49
C SER A 102 4.27 10.65 -3.75
N THR A 103 3.37 10.34 -2.82
CA THR A 103 3.20 9.00 -2.29
C THR A 103 1.71 8.70 -2.19
N SER A 104 1.26 7.56 -2.71
CA SER A 104 -0.11 7.08 -2.61
C SER A 104 -0.14 5.61 -2.22
N TYR A 105 -1.29 5.15 -1.72
CA TYR A 105 -1.51 3.75 -1.40
C TYR A 105 -2.73 3.24 -2.16
N SER A 106 -2.69 1.98 -2.57
CA SER A 106 -3.82 1.28 -3.14
C SER A 106 -3.91 -0.13 -2.57
N VAL A 107 -5.11 -0.70 -2.59
CA VAL A 107 -5.38 -2.09 -2.21
C VAL A 107 -6.18 -2.76 -3.32
N GLY A 108 -5.83 -4.00 -3.65
CA GLY A 108 -6.43 -4.69 -4.78
C GLY A 108 -5.71 -5.97 -5.18
N ASN A 109 -6.12 -6.54 -6.30
CA ASN A 109 -5.40 -7.62 -6.98
C ASN A 109 -5.55 -7.46 -8.50
N SER A 110 -4.71 -8.17 -9.25
CA SER A 110 -4.68 -8.13 -10.72
C SER A 110 -5.99 -8.59 -11.38
N ASN A 111 -6.72 -9.52 -10.75
CA ASN A 111 -7.95 -10.08 -11.30
C ASN A 111 -9.17 -9.16 -11.19
N ASN A 112 -9.18 -8.23 -10.25
CA ASN A 112 -10.37 -7.41 -9.99
C ASN A 112 -10.08 -5.94 -10.28
N CYS A 113 -9.57 -5.20 -9.30
CA CYS A 113 -9.35 -3.77 -9.37
C CYS A 113 -8.33 -3.34 -8.32
N PHE A 114 -7.88 -2.10 -8.40
CA PHE A 114 -7.12 -1.42 -7.35
C PHE A 114 -7.85 -0.16 -6.90
N VAL A 115 -8.07 -0.02 -5.60
CA VAL A 115 -8.75 1.12 -4.99
C VAL A 115 -7.73 1.96 -4.21
N LYS A 116 -7.72 3.29 -4.40
CA LYS A 116 -6.89 4.19 -3.59
C LYS A 116 -7.29 4.12 -2.11
N CYS A 117 -6.31 4.11 -1.22
CA CYS A 117 -6.51 4.03 0.21
C CYS A 117 -5.41 4.79 0.96
N GLY A 118 -5.53 4.88 2.28
CA GLY A 118 -4.52 5.52 3.13
C GLY A 118 -4.37 7.02 2.89
N VAL A 119 -3.20 7.56 3.23
CA VAL A 119 -2.90 8.99 3.04
C VAL A 119 -2.05 9.16 1.80
N GLU A 120 -2.57 9.90 0.83
CA GLU A 120 -1.78 10.39 -0.30
C GLU A 120 -1.11 11.72 0.09
N VAL A 121 0.19 11.84 -0.19
CA VAL A 121 1.01 12.98 0.19
C VAL A 121 1.72 13.52 -1.04
N PHE A 122 1.63 14.82 -1.25
CA PHE A 122 2.34 15.54 -2.29
C PHE A 122 3.45 16.38 -1.66
N TYR A 123 4.61 16.39 -2.31
CA TYR A 123 5.81 17.04 -1.81
C TYR A 123 6.32 18.08 -2.80
N LYS A 124 6.94 19.14 -2.28
CA LYS A 124 7.76 20.08 -3.03
C LYS A 124 9.05 20.32 -2.25
N ASP A 125 10.19 20.09 -2.87
CA ASP A 125 11.51 20.22 -2.23
C ASP A 125 11.60 19.49 -0.88
N SER A 126 11.07 18.26 -0.83
CA SER A 126 11.00 17.41 0.37
C SER A 126 10.10 17.93 1.50
N LYS A 127 9.32 18.98 1.26
CA LYS A 127 8.31 19.48 2.20
C LYS A 127 6.94 19.00 1.77
N VAL A 128 6.10 18.63 2.73
CA VAL A 128 4.70 18.26 2.46
C VAL A 128 3.93 19.50 2.02
N LEU A 129 3.39 19.44 0.80
CA LEU A 129 2.54 20.49 0.23
C LEU A 129 1.06 20.19 0.51
N LYS A 130 0.64 18.94 0.29
CA LYS A 130 -0.76 18.52 0.40
C LYS A 130 -0.85 17.11 0.94
N LYS A 131 -1.89 16.86 1.76
CA LYS A 131 -2.30 15.50 2.16
C LYS A 131 -3.76 15.29 1.77
N ILE A 132 -4.06 14.15 1.18
CA ILE A 132 -5.43 13.70 0.91
C ILE A 132 -5.64 12.41 1.71
N LYS A 133 -6.68 12.38 2.52
CA LYS A 133 -7.03 11.21 3.33
C LYS A 133 -8.09 10.39 2.60
N TYR A 134 -7.80 9.11 2.40
CA TYR A 134 -8.74 8.09 1.99
C TYR A 134 -9.05 7.15 3.17
N PRO A 135 -10.05 6.27 3.07
CA PRO A 135 -10.21 5.18 4.02
C PRO A 135 -8.90 4.37 4.17
N SER A 136 -8.65 3.82 5.35
CA SER A 136 -7.48 2.98 5.54
C SER A 136 -7.55 1.75 4.63
N CYS A 137 -6.41 1.27 4.15
CA CYS A 137 -6.38 0.11 3.26
C CYS A 137 -7.01 -1.13 3.93
N LEU A 138 -6.81 -1.30 5.24
CA LEU A 138 -7.41 -2.40 6.01
C LEU A 138 -8.93 -2.27 6.15
N SER A 139 -9.46 -1.05 6.36
CA SER A 139 -10.92 -0.84 6.45
C SER A 139 -11.68 -1.09 5.14
N LEU A 140 -10.97 -1.24 4.01
CA LEU A 140 -11.57 -1.60 2.74
C LEU A 140 -11.59 -3.12 2.48
N LEU A 141 -11.04 -3.90 3.41
CA LEU A 141 -11.01 -5.35 3.33
C LEU A 141 -12.03 -5.96 4.28
N ASN A 142 -12.69 -7.02 3.82
CA ASN A 142 -13.37 -7.93 4.71
C ASN A 142 -12.31 -8.83 5.35
N MET A 143 -12.06 -8.65 6.65
CA MET A 143 -10.94 -9.29 7.36
C MET A 143 -11.08 -10.81 7.48
N GLU A 144 -12.31 -11.33 7.50
CA GLU A 144 -12.60 -12.77 7.57
C GLU A 144 -12.27 -13.47 6.26
N THR A 145 -12.67 -12.87 5.13
CA THR A 145 -12.44 -13.43 3.80
C THR A 145 -11.11 -13.00 3.17
N ARG A 146 -10.48 -11.95 3.72
CA ARG A 146 -9.23 -11.31 3.27
C ARG A 146 -9.28 -10.76 1.84
N LYS A 147 -10.46 -10.29 1.44
CA LYS A 147 -10.74 -9.70 0.12
C LYS A 147 -11.23 -8.27 0.28
N LEU A 148 -11.25 -7.50 -0.81
CA LEU A 148 -11.97 -6.22 -0.83
C LEU A 148 -13.43 -6.43 -0.40
N ASP A 149 -13.91 -5.55 0.47
CA ASP A 149 -15.31 -5.54 0.88
C ASP A 149 -16.15 -4.83 -0.18
N TYR A 150 -16.69 -5.58 -1.14
CA TYR A 150 -17.53 -5.05 -2.22
C TYR A 150 -18.87 -4.48 -1.73
N LYS A 151 -19.26 -4.70 -0.47
CA LYS A 151 -20.44 -4.05 0.13
C LYS A 151 -20.13 -2.67 0.69
N ASN A 152 -18.84 -2.33 0.83
CA ASN A 152 -18.43 -1.00 1.23
C ASN A 152 -18.68 -0.02 0.07
N SER A 153 -19.48 1.03 0.31
CA SER A 153 -19.85 2.00 -0.73
C SER A 153 -18.66 2.72 -1.39
N TYR A 154 -17.56 2.89 -0.66
CA TYR A 154 -16.33 3.43 -1.23
C TYR A 154 -15.67 2.43 -2.19
N VAL A 155 -15.62 1.15 -1.84
CA VAL A 155 -15.10 0.09 -2.72
C VAL A 155 -15.99 -0.02 -3.95
N GLU A 156 -17.31 -0.15 -3.78
CA GLU A 156 -18.28 -0.27 -4.88
C GLU A 156 -18.14 0.88 -5.90
N LYS A 157 -17.96 2.11 -5.41
CA LYS A 157 -17.81 3.28 -6.28
C LYS A 157 -16.47 3.38 -7.00
N ASN A 158 -15.37 2.92 -6.37
CA ASN A 158 -14.00 3.18 -6.86
C ASN A 158 -13.31 1.93 -7.43
N CYS A 159 -13.87 0.75 -7.22
CA CYS A 159 -13.42 -0.50 -7.82
C CYS A 159 -14.17 -0.73 -9.12
N ILE A 160 -13.67 -0.17 -10.23
CA ILE A 160 -14.16 -0.53 -11.57
C ILE A 160 -13.42 -1.81 -11.97
N PRO A 161 -14.10 -2.95 -12.16
CA PRO A 161 -13.46 -4.19 -12.58
C PRO A 161 -12.75 -3.99 -13.92
N ASN A 162 -11.55 -4.57 -14.05
CA ASN A 162 -10.82 -4.64 -15.31
C ASN A 162 -11.60 -5.38 -16.41
#